data_AF-A0A6J0T0G0-F1
#
_entry.id   AF-A0A6J0T0G0-F1
#
_cell.length_a   1.000
_cell.length_b   1.000
_cell.length_c   1.000
_cell.angle_alpha   90.00
_cell.angle_beta   90.00
_cell.angle_gamma   90.00
#
_symmetry.space_group_name_H-M   'P 1'
#
loop_
_entity.id
_entity.type
_entity.pdbx_description
1 polymer ?
#
loop_
_entity_poly.entity_id
_entity_poly.type
_entity_poly.pdbx_seq_one_letter_code
_entity_poly.pdbx_strand_id
1 'polypeptide(L)'
;MRIMSADTPVSLCEEQKTWKTSEEIEKKTSSHTFTTIPSKQIHRPRIFYRHRDPNEMLFSYTQKITEGMEPDVTLTCLDFEWELHRMYLFKSKVLSQLLAQALQNSDLPITESNAKVKKAEIRCYSKQHQLSGWKHKDVFEQKQRLPKVTIALEINDPDVTRVAFAIALQNLYSSEPQVNEEDVLGILAAAELLQFSSLFLKCIQVMRSSICAASVCSYYSAGCKYKQPSLITDCERWIEVNLVPQLGSQIHLRKVPLELLQKVLKSPRLFTFNEFHLLRTALCWVFLQQNPKIQIIPSYDTVLTYFSSLPKICAFLEREIGQRYIAIFQSLRLHGITSSKHLEELWEINFLPLPWLTRILSDHYHALENGGDMAFQRDFNTQAVRFGLVLTQEPRYHAEIISIYGFFFEIKAVRHDASAYSFYMQRVKHADPIISFFTAERSPVSLKQEREVKYEIKAQCQIDGKWEEFTTERLTQKFGIKKPSCKSVILKACIPSVPIYVTFSLLFPSS
;
A
#
# COMPACT_ATOMS: atom_id res chain seq x y z
N MET A 1 12.63 -40.19 -35.56
CA MET A 1 13.35 -38.89 -35.52
C MET A 1 12.43 -37.84 -36.15
N ARG A 2 11.60 -37.19 -35.32
CA ARG A 2 10.66 -36.11 -35.69
C ARG A 2 10.71 -35.09 -34.57
N ILE A 3 11.20 -33.90 -34.89
CA ILE A 3 11.21 -32.73 -34.00
C ILE A 3 9.84 -32.06 -34.19
N MET A 4 9.07 -31.94 -33.11
CA MET A 4 7.83 -31.16 -33.08
C MET A 4 8.11 -29.84 -32.37
N SER A 5 7.96 -28.76 -33.13
CA SER A 5 7.95 -27.37 -32.68
C SER A 5 6.62 -27.05 -32.01
N ALA A 6 6.67 -26.45 -30.83
CA ALA A 6 5.53 -25.87 -30.14
C ALA A 6 5.73 -24.34 -30.11
N ASP A 7 4.87 -23.61 -30.81
CA ASP A 7 4.77 -22.15 -30.75
C ASP A 7 3.30 -21.76 -30.81
N THR A 8 2.80 -21.10 -29.76
CA THR A 8 2.11 -19.80 -29.82
C THR A 8 1.91 -19.29 -28.38
N PRO A 9 2.38 -18.09 -28.01
CA PRO A 9 1.98 -17.45 -26.75
C PRO A 9 0.63 -16.73 -26.91
N VAL A 10 -0.26 -16.93 -25.95
CA VAL A 10 -1.56 -16.27 -25.86
C VAL A 10 -1.36 -14.80 -25.48
N SER A 11 -1.71 -13.91 -26.39
CA SER A 11 -1.92 -12.48 -26.15
C SER A 11 -3.22 -12.30 -25.36
N LEU A 12 -3.15 -11.67 -24.19
CA LEU A 12 -4.32 -11.18 -23.47
C LEU A 12 -4.56 -9.72 -23.87
N CYS A 13 -5.39 -9.51 -24.89
CA CYS A 13 -6.09 -8.24 -25.07
C CYS A 13 -7.39 -8.43 -25.89
N GLU A 14 -8.48 -7.87 -25.34
CA GLU A 14 -9.73 -7.43 -25.98
C GLU A 14 -10.70 -8.48 -26.57
N GLU A 15 -11.71 -8.85 -25.76
CA GLU A 15 -13.04 -9.18 -26.29
C GLU A 15 -13.83 -7.87 -26.52
N GLN A 16 -13.83 -7.37 -27.76
CA GLN A 16 -14.90 -6.49 -28.24
C GLN A 16 -15.76 -7.30 -29.23
N LYS A 17 -16.90 -7.80 -28.75
CA LYS A 17 -17.99 -8.23 -29.64
C LYS A 17 -18.76 -7.00 -30.09
N THR A 18 -18.95 -6.92 -31.40
CA THR A 18 -19.78 -5.96 -32.12
C THR A 18 -21.25 -6.07 -31.69
N TRP A 19 -21.82 -4.97 -31.17
CA TRP A 19 -23.25 -4.87 -30.93
C TRP A 19 -23.91 -4.25 -32.16
N LYS A 20 -24.75 -5.03 -32.83
CA LYS A 20 -25.76 -4.51 -33.74
C LYS A 20 -26.94 -3.98 -32.92
N THR A 21 -27.56 -2.96 -33.49
CA THR A 21 -28.61 -2.05 -33.03
C THR A 21 -29.72 -2.72 -32.19
N SER A 22 -30.06 -2.06 -31.07
CA SER A 22 -31.20 -2.38 -30.21
C SER A 22 -32.51 -1.93 -30.84
N GLU A 23 -33.22 -2.84 -31.50
CA GLU A 23 -34.68 -2.84 -31.68
C GLU A 23 -35.01 -4.11 -32.49
N GLU A 24 -35.71 -5.05 -31.86
CA GLU A 24 -36.05 -6.42 -32.29
C GLU A 24 -35.30 -7.50 -31.51
N ILE A 25 -35.75 -7.77 -30.27
CA ILE A 25 -35.93 -9.10 -29.62
C ILE A 25 -36.70 -8.80 -28.31
N GLU A 26 -37.83 -8.10 -28.42
CA GLU A 26 -38.88 -8.13 -27.40
C GLU A 26 -40.07 -8.85 -28.03
N LYS A 27 -40.02 -10.19 -27.96
CA LYS A 27 -41.13 -11.16 -28.05
C LYS A 27 -40.55 -12.50 -28.48
N LYS A 28 -40.95 -13.57 -27.76
CA LYS A 28 -40.44 -14.96 -27.79
C LYS A 28 -39.23 -15.08 -26.85
N THR A 29 -39.31 -15.68 -25.67
CA THR A 29 -39.95 -16.97 -25.34
C THR A 29 -40.13 -17.07 -23.84
N SER A 30 -41.38 -17.30 -23.41
CA SER A 30 -41.72 -17.89 -22.13
C SER A 30 -41.38 -19.39 -22.11
N SER A 31 -41.18 -19.91 -20.89
CA SER A 31 -41.14 -21.32 -20.47
C SER A 31 -40.03 -22.20 -21.07
N HIS A 32 -39.04 -22.58 -20.25
CA HIS A 32 -38.63 -23.97 -20.04
C HIS A 32 -37.81 -24.10 -18.75
N THR A 33 -38.40 -24.79 -17.77
CA THR A 33 -37.76 -25.33 -16.57
C THR A 33 -36.99 -26.60 -16.94
N PHE A 34 -35.70 -26.68 -16.65
CA PHE A 34 -35.03 -27.96 -16.41
C PHE A 34 -33.93 -27.81 -15.34
N THR A 35 -33.99 -28.78 -14.45
CA THR A 35 -33.29 -28.99 -13.19
C THR A 35 -31.82 -29.32 -13.42
N THR A 36 -30.92 -28.70 -12.64
CA THR A 36 -29.51 -29.10 -12.58
C THR A 36 -29.09 -29.40 -11.15
N ILE A 37 -28.49 -30.58 -11.00
CA ILE A 37 -28.01 -31.23 -9.78
C ILE A 37 -26.91 -30.37 -9.11
N PRO A 38 -26.89 -30.19 -7.78
CA PRO A 38 -25.83 -29.43 -7.13
C PRO A 38 -24.57 -30.28 -6.95
N SER A 39 -23.47 -29.83 -7.55
CA SER A 39 -22.12 -30.33 -7.25
C SER A 39 -21.73 -29.93 -5.82
N LYS A 40 -21.42 -30.93 -4.99
CA LYS A 40 -20.95 -30.79 -3.61
C LYS A 40 -19.69 -29.90 -3.52
N GLN A 41 -19.87 -28.63 -3.18
CA GLN A 41 -18.80 -27.85 -2.54
C GLN A 41 -18.71 -28.30 -1.08
N ILE A 42 -17.56 -28.86 -0.71
CA ILE A 42 -17.19 -29.08 0.68
C ILE A 42 -16.96 -27.68 1.29
N HIS A 43 -18.02 -27.12 1.87
CA HIS A 43 -17.91 -25.95 2.72
C HIS A 43 -17.06 -26.31 3.93
N ARG A 44 -15.83 -25.78 3.98
CA ARG A 44 -15.16 -25.57 5.27
C ARG A 44 -16.06 -24.64 6.10
N PRO A 45 -16.39 -24.98 7.36
CA PRO A 45 -17.31 -24.19 8.15
C PRO A 45 -16.71 -22.79 8.34
N ARG A 46 -17.48 -21.76 7.95
CA ARG A 46 -17.25 -20.38 8.38
C ARG A 46 -17.37 -20.37 9.89
N ILE A 47 -16.24 -20.21 10.57
CA ILE A 47 -16.20 -19.96 12.01
C ILE A 47 -16.82 -18.57 12.20
N PHE A 48 -18.06 -18.54 12.65
CA PHE A 48 -18.65 -17.34 13.24
C PHE A 48 -17.82 -17.00 14.48
N TYR A 49 -17.00 -15.96 14.40
CA TYR A 49 -16.47 -15.32 15.60
C TYR A 49 -17.68 -14.71 16.33
N ARG A 50 -18.11 -15.35 17.42
CA ARG A 50 -19.02 -14.71 18.39
C ARG A 50 -18.38 -13.38 18.78
N HIS A 51 -19.11 -12.27 18.66
CA HIS A 51 -18.81 -11.05 19.41
C HIS A 51 -18.69 -11.45 20.88
N ARG A 52 -17.46 -11.59 21.39
CA ARG A 52 -17.24 -11.75 22.82
C ARG A 52 -17.36 -10.38 23.47
N ASP A 53 -18.06 -10.34 24.59
CA ASP A 53 -18.11 -9.15 25.42
C ASP A 53 -16.67 -8.81 25.90
N PRO A 54 -16.21 -7.55 25.78
CA PRO A 54 -14.87 -7.14 26.23
C PRO A 54 -14.59 -7.46 27.70
N ASN A 55 -15.60 -7.38 28.59
CA ASN A 55 -15.47 -7.75 30.00
C ASN A 55 -15.37 -9.27 30.17
N GLU A 56 -16.14 -10.08 29.45
CA GLU A 56 -15.95 -11.54 29.49
C GLU A 56 -14.55 -11.94 28.99
N MET A 57 -14.03 -11.25 27.97
CA MET A 57 -12.67 -11.47 27.49
C MET A 57 -11.62 -11.15 28.54
N LEU A 58 -11.72 -9.98 29.19
CA LEU A 58 -10.76 -9.58 30.22
C LEU A 58 -10.92 -10.45 31.47
N PHE A 59 -12.13 -10.67 31.96
CA PHE A 59 -12.44 -11.45 33.16
C PHE A 59 -11.98 -12.92 33.03
N SER A 60 -12.30 -13.59 31.92
CA SER A 60 -11.86 -14.97 31.70
C SER A 60 -10.34 -15.11 31.59
N TYR A 61 -9.66 -14.03 31.18
CA TYR A 61 -8.20 -13.99 31.11
C TYR A 61 -7.58 -13.75 32.49
N THR A 62 -8.08 -12.76 33.24
CA THR A 62 -7.56 -12.41 34.57
C THR A 62 -7.79 -13.54 35.57
N GLN A 63 -8.96 -14.18 35.58
CA GLN A 63 -9.29 -15.27 36.49
C GLN A 63 -8.30 -16.45 36.40
N LYS A 64 -7.77 -16.73 35.21
CA LYS A 64 -6.76 -17.77 35.01
C LYS A 64 -5.40 -17.41 35.61
N ILE A 65 -5.09 -16.12 35.71
CA ILE A 65 -3.77 -15.62 36.13
C ILE A 65 -3.75 -15.29 37.62
N THR A 66 -4.86 -14.81 38.15
CA THR A 66 -4.97 -14.37 39.56
C THR A 66 -5.50 -15.46 40.49
N GLU A 67 -5.65 -16.70 39.99
CA GLU A 67 -6.15 -17.87 40.74
C GLU A 67 -7.46 -17.60 41.52
N GLY A 68 -8.31 -16.71 41.00
CA GLY A 68 -9.59 -16.36 41.60
C GLY A 68 -9.54 -15.26 42.67
N MET A 69 -8.47 -14.46 42.76
CA MET A 69 -8.50 -13.22 43.55
C MET A 69 -9.60 -12.26 43.06
N GLU A 70 -10.25 -11.58 44.01
CA GLU A 70 -11.24 -10.54 43.71
C GLU A 70 -10.52 -9.25 43.24
N PRO A 71 -11.02 -8.59 42.18
CA PRO A 71 -10.48 -7.33 41.71
C PRO A 71 -10.71 -6.20 42.73
N ASP A 72 -9.68 -5.39 42.97
CA ASP A 72 -9.64 -4.33 43.98
C ASP A 72 -9.56 -2.92 43.37
N VAL A 73 -9.64 -2.80 42.04
CA VAL A 73 -9.74 -1.53 41.29
C VAL A 73 -10.86 -1.60 40.27
N THR A 74 -11.68 -0.56 40.20
CA THR A 74 -12.57 -0.31 39.06
C THR A 74 -12.04 0.86 38.25
N LEU A 75 -11.72 0.63 36.97
CA LEU A 75 -11.39 1.67 36.01
C LEU A 75 -12.64 2.04 35.20
N THR A 76 -13.04 3.31 35.20
CA THR A 76 -14.17 3.81 34.40
C THR A 76 -13.66 4.56 33.17
N CYS A 77 -13.98 4.05 31.97
CA CYS A 77 -13.68 4.70 30.68
C CYS A 77 -14.47 4.06 29.53
N LEU A 78 -14.67 4.78 28.42
CA LEU A 78 -15.45 4.33 27.25
C LEU A 78 -16.91 3.91 27.59
N ASP A 79 -17.52 4.61 28.57
CA ASP A 79 -18.81 4.27 29.17
C ASP A 79 -18.86 2.82 29.67
N PHE A 80 -17.74 2.35 30.22
CA PHE A 80 -17.55 0.98 30.68
C PHE A 80 -16.77 0.94 32.00
N GLU A 81 -17.06 -0.08 32.79
CA GLU A 81 -16.35 -0.37 34.04
C GLU A 81 -15.47 -1.61 33.86
N TRP A 82 -14.18 -1.45 34.12
CA TRP A 82 -13.17 -2.49 33.98
C TRP A 82 -12.66 -2.91 35.36
N GLU A 83 -12.83 -4.18 35.69
CA GLU A 83 -12.36 -4.73 36.96
C GLU A 83 -10.91 -5.19 36.87
N LEU A 84 -10.04 -4.60 37.69
CA LEU A 84 -8.59 -4.78 37.64
C LEU A 84 -8.01 -5.03 39.03
N HIS A 85 -6.75 -5.46 39.06
CA HIS A 85 -6.00 -5.79 40.28
C HIS A 85 -4.83 -4.83 40.46
N ARG A 86 -4.76 -4.09 41.59
CA ARG A 86 -3.75 -3.04 41.86
C ARG A 86 -2.33 -3.51 41.63
N MET A 87 -2.04 -4.76 42.00
CA MET A 87 -0.71 -5.33 41.90
C MET A 87 -0.18 -5.39 40.47
N TYR A 88 -1.00 -5.26 39.43
CA TYR A 88 -0.53 -5.25 38.03
C TYR A 88 -0.50 -3.84 37.41
N LEU A 89 -1.16 -2.84 38.03
CA LEU A 89 -1.28 -1.48 37.47
C LEU A 89 0.07 -0.78 37.30
N PHE A 90 1.11 -1.19 38.04
CA PHE A 90 2.47 -0.63 37.89
C PHE A 90 3.06 -0.81 36.48
N LYS A 91 2.55 -1.76 35.69
CA LYS A 91 2.98 -1.96 34.30
C LYS A 91 2.51 -0.84 33.36
N SER A 92 1.50 -0.06 33.75
CA SER A 92 1.05 1.13 33.03
C SER A 92 1.43 2.36 33.83
N LYS A 93 2.24 3.25 33.24
CA LYS A 93 2.58 4.52 33.87
C LYS A 93 1.32 5.36 34.15
N VAL A 94 0.36 5.38 33.23
CA VAL A 94 -0.88 6.14 33.37
C VAL A 94 -1.76 5.57 34.49
N LEU A 95 -2.04 4.26 34.48
CA LEU A 95 -2.89 3.65 35.51
C LEU A 95 -2.23 3.73 36.89
N SER A 96 -0.90 3.60 36.99
CA SER A 96 -0.18 3.77 38.25
C SER A 96 -0.31 5.20 38.82
N GLN A 97 -0.31 6.21 37.96
CA GLN A 97 -0.45 7.62 38.37
C GLN A 97 -1.88 7.92 38.80
N LEU A 98 -2.87 7.43 38.04
CA LEU A 98 -4.29 7.58 38.39
C LEU A 98 -4.61 6.90 39.72
N LEU A 99 -4.08 5.69 39.94
CA LEU A 99 -4.23 4.99 41.22
C LEU A 99 -3.59 5.78 42.36
N ALA A 100 -2.37 6.31 42.17
CA ALA A 100 -1.70 7.11 43.19
C ALA A 100 -2.49 8.39 43.54
N GLN A 101 -3.07 9.07 42.55
CA GLN A 101 -3.91 10.26 42.76
C GLN A 101 -5.20 9.92 43.51
N ALA A 102 -5.89 8.84 43.12
CA ALA A 102 -7.11 8.41 43.78
C ALA A 102 -6.87 8.02 45.25
N LEU A 103 -5.74 7.37 45.55
CA LEU A 103 -5.34 7.03 46.91
C LEU A 103 -5.03 8.28 47.75
N GLN A 104 -4.45 9.33 47.16
CA GLN A 104 -4.18 10.60 47.84
C GLN A 104 -5.45 11.39 48.16
N ASN A 105 -6.45 11.35 47.28
CA ASN A 105 -7.71 12.09 47.44
C ASN A 105 -8.76 11.35 48.30
N SER A 106 -8.50 10.10 48.70
CA SER A 106 -9.40 9.34 49.56
C SER A 106 -9.37 9.85 51.01
N ASP A 107 -10.18 10.86 51.31
CA ASP A 107 -10.49 11.33 52.65
C ASP A 107 -11.34 10.27 53.40
N LEU A 108 -10.66 9.32 54.05
CA LEU A 108 -11.24 8.53 55.12
C LEU A 108 -10.79 9.12 56.47
N PRO A 109 -11.66 9.16 57.50
CA PRO A 109 -11.32 9.72 58.81
C PRO A 109 -10.03 9.07 59.34
N ILE A 110 -9.03 9.91 59.61
CA ILE A 110 -7.70 9.44 59.99
C ILE A 110 -7.75 8.95 61.45
N THR A 111 -7.67 7.64 61.63
CA THR A 111 -7.10 7.05 62.85
C THR A 111 -5.60 6.81 62.60
N GLU A 112 -4.75 7.02 63.60
CA GLU A 112 -3.27 6.98 63.49
C GLU A 112 -2.72 5.66 62.92
N SER A 113 -3.47 4.56 62.99
CA SER A 113 -3.16 3.27 62.36
C SER A 113 -3.25 3.30 60.82
N ASN A 114 -4.25 3.97 60.26
CA ASN A 114 -4.48 4.06 58.81
C ASN A 114 -3.50 4.99 58.09
N ALA A 115 -2.97 6.01 58.78
CA ALA A 115 -1.97 6.92 58.21
C ALA A 115 -0.61 6.25 57.98
N LYS A 116 -0.22 5.30 58.85
CA LYS A 116 1.01 4.49 58.69
C LYS A 116 0.87 3.49 57.54
N VAL A 117 -0.30 2.86 57.39
CA VAL A 117 -0.60 1.95 56.27
C VAL A 117 -0.65 2.72 54.95
N LYS A 118 -1.34 3.86 54.87
CA LYS A 118 -1.36 4.74 53.67
C LYS A 118 0.04 5.19 53.26
N LYS A 119 0.87 5.66 54.21
CA LYS A 119 2.27 6.05 53.92
C LYS A 119 3.15 4.86 53.52
N ALA A 120 2.89 3.66 54.05
CA ALA A 120 3.60 2.43 53.71
C ALA A 120 3.18 1.87 52.34
N GLU A 121 1.89 1.91 51.99
CA GLU A 121 1.35 1.53 50.68
C GLU A 121 1.86 2.47 49.60
N ILE A 122 1.76 3.80 49.80
CA ILE A 122 2.32 4.78 48.88
C ILE A 122 3.84 4.59 48.74
N ARG A 123 4.57 4.26 49.83
CA ARG A 123 6.00 3.90 49.79
C ARG A 123 6.27 2.57 49.08
N CYS A 124 5.42 1.56 49.21
CA CYS A 124 5.61 0.27 48.55
C CYS A 124 5.37 0.39 47.05
N TYR A 125 4.31 1.10 46.62
CA TYR A 125 4.06 1.38 45.22
C TYR A 125 5.16 2.27 44.59
N SER A 126 5.64 3.28 45.31
CA SER A 126 6.76 4.11 44.83
C SER A 126 8.12 3.40 44.86
N LYS A 127 8.33 2.42 45.76
CA LYS A 127 9.55 1.58 45.79
C LYS A 127 9.52 0.39 44.81
N GLN A 128 8.36 -0.09 44.38
CA GLN A 128 8.24 -1.14 43.35
C GLN A 128 8.78 -0.70 41.97
N HIS A 129 9.00 0.60 41.75
CA HIS A 129 9.77 1.12 40.62
C HIS A 129 11.24 0.68 40.61
N GLN A 130 11.77 0.17 41.72
CA GLN A 130 13.14 -0.30 41.85
C GLN A 130 13.13 -1.64 42.58
N LEU A 131 12.93 -2.75 41.88
CA LEU A 131 13.50 -4.10 42.19
C LEU A 131 12.83 -5.15 41.29
N SER A 132 13.60 -5.67 40.34
CA SER A 132 13.29 -6.89 39.62
C SER A 132 13.57 -8.11 40.51
N GLY A 133 12.51 -8.85 40.84
CA GLY A 133 12.63 -10.18 41.44
C GLY A 133 12.11 -10.27 42.86
N TRP A 134 10.78 -10.46 43.01
CA TRP A 134 10.20 -11.01 44.23
C TRP A 134 9.59 -12.37 43.90
N LYS A 135 10.00 -13.40 44.66
CA LYS A 135 9.52 -14.78 44.51
C LYS A 135 8.07 -14.87 45.02
N HIS A 136 7.24 -15.50 44.20
CA HIS A 136 5.79 -15.66 44.29
C HIS A 136 5.20 -16.29 45.57
N LYS A 137 5.99 -16.60 46.61
CA LYS A 137 5.56 -17.47 47.72
C LYS A 137 5.21 -16.81 49.05
N ASP A 138 5.57 -15.54 49.28
CA ASP A 138 5.47 -14.95 50.63
C ASP A 138 4.39 -13.84 50.78
N VAL A 139 3.38 -13.80 49.89
CA VAL A 139 2.25 -12.82 49.99
C VAL A 139 0.90 -13.51 50.27
N PHE A 140 0.88 -14.83 50.50
CA PHE A 140 -0.37 -15.60 50.59
C PHE A 140 -1.06 -15.62 51.97
N GLU A 141 -0.55 -14.93 52.98
CA GLU A 141 -1.18 -14.91 54.30
C GLU A 141 -1.41 -13.48 54.82
N GLN A 142 -2.25 -12.72 54.12
CA GLN A 142 -3.06 -11.69 54.76
C GLN A 142 -4.31 -11.40 53.91
N LYS A 143 -5.43 -12.08 54.23
CA LYS A 143 -6.78 -11.72 53.81
C LYS A 143 -7.21 -10.39 54.46
N GLN A 144 -6.51 -9.30 54.16
CA GLN A 144 -7.06 -7.97 54.33
C GLN A 144 -7.67 -7.56 52.99
N ARG A 145 -9.01 -7.53 52.93
CA ARG A 145 -9.73 -6.96 51.80
C ARG A 145 -9.37 -5.49 51.70
N LEU A 146 -8.43 -5.17 50.80
CA LEU A 146 -8.08 -3.79 50.49
C LEU A 146 -9.33 -3.06 49.98
N PRO A 147 -9.57 -1.81 50.41
CA PRO A 147 -10.84 -1.13 50.12
C PRO A 147 -10.92 -0.77 48.64
N LYS A 148 -11.86 -1.33 47.87
CA LYS A 148 -12.00 -1.14 46.40
C LYS A 148 -11.86 0.35 46.02
N VAL A 149 -10.98 0.64 45.04
CA VAL A 149 -10.70 2.01 44.58
C VAL A 149 -11.24 2.17 43.17
N THR A 150 -11.92 3.30 42.91
CA THR A 150 -12.38 3.67 41.57
C THR A 150 -11.46 4.72 40.98
N ILE A 151 -10.98 4.49 39.76
CA ILE A 151 -10.21 5.44 38.97
C ILE A 151 -10.93 5.70 37.66
N ALA A 152 -10.84 6.91 37.14
CA ALA A 152 -11.45 7.30 35.86
C ALA A 152 -10.38 7.68 34.85
N LEU A 153 -10.57 7.31 33.58
CA LEU A 153 -9.71 7.69 32.47
C LEU A 153 -10.56 8.28 31.34
N GLU A 154 -10.31 9.54 31.00
CA GLU A 154 -10.93 10.17 29.84
C GLU A 154 -10.21 9.78 28.55
N ILE A 155 -10.97 9.36 27.54
CA ILE A 155 -10.43 8.90 26.26
C ILE A 155 -11.02 9.74 25.15
N ASN A 156 -10.16 10.53 24.50
CA ASN A 156 -10.53 11.39 23.38
C ASN A 156 -10.09 10.83 22.01
N ASP A 157 -9.31 9.76 22.00
CA ASP A 157 -8.79 9.15 20.78
C ASP A 157 -9.85 8.21 20.16
N PRO A 158 -10.40 8.52 18.97
CA PRO A 158 -11.45 7.72 18.33
C PRO A 158 -10.97 6.33 17.88
N ASP A 159 -9.65 6.13 17.74
CA ASP A 159 -9.10 4.84 17.36
C ASP A 159 -9.12 3.83 18.53
N VAL A 160 -9.35 4.30 19.77
CA VAL A 160 -9.42 3.44 20.96
C VAL A 160 -10.81 2.81 21.08
N THR A 161 -10.94 1.58 20.60
CA THR A 161 -12.17 0.79 20.75
C THR A 161 -12.20 0.01 22.05
N ARG A 162 -13.40 -0.37 22.54
CA ARG A 162 -13.54 -1.19 23.76
C ARG A 162 -12.81 -2.53 23.65
N VAL A 163 -12.88 -3.19 22.49
CA VAL A 163 -12.21 -4.47 22.24
C VAL A 163 -10.69 -4.31 22.30
N ALA A 164 -10.15 -3.32 21.59
CA ALA A 164 -8.72 -3.06 21.60
C ALA A 164 -8.21 -2.65 22.98
N PHE A 165 -8.99 -1.85 23.72
CA PHE A 165 -8.67 -1.44 25.09
C PHE A 165 -8.63 -2.64 26.04
N ALA A 166 -9.59 -3.57 25.94
CA ALA A 166 -9.57 -4.81 26.70
C ALA A 166 -8.31 -5.65 26.42
N ILE A 167 -7.93 -5.80 25.14
CA ILE A 167 -6.70 -6.50 24.74
C ILE A 167 -5.46 -5.80 25.31
N ALA A 168 -5.43 -4.46 25.29
CA ALA A 168 -4.34 -3.70 25.90
C ALA A 168 -4.28 -3.92 27.42
N LEU A 169 -5.41 -3.96 28.12
CA LEU A 169 -5.45 -4.26 29.56
C LEU A 169 -5.00 -5.69 29.88
N GLN A 170 -5.22 -6.68 29.00
CA GLN A 170 -4.67 -8.03 29.18
C GLN A 170 -3.13 -8.04 29.27
N ASN A 171 -2.45 -7.05 28.65
CA ASN A 171 -1.01 -6.88 28.75
C ASN A 171 -0.53 -6.58 30.18
N LEU A 172 -1.40 -6.10 31.08
CA LEU A 172 -1.09 -5.99 32.51
C LEU A 172 -0.79 -7.36 33.12
N TYR A 173 -1.43 -8.41 32.64
CA TYR A 173 -1.35 -9.75 33.21
C TYR A 173 -0.47 -10.69 32.39
N SER A 174 -0.19 -10.35 31.12
CA SER A 174 0.74 -11.11 30.27
C SER A 174 2.20 -10.66 30.43
N SER A 175 3.13 -11.59 30.16
CA SER A 175 4.54 -11.29 29.87
C SER A 175 4.78 -11.09 28.37
N GLU A 176 3.95 -11.68 27.51
CA GLU A 176 4.04 -11.58 26.06
C GLU A 176 2.76 -11.00 25.45
N PRO A 177 2.82 -9.83 24.78
CA PRO A 177 1.66 -9.23 24.17
C PRO A 177 1.23 -10.01 22.91
N GLN A 178 -0.02 -10.47 22.90
CA GLN A 178 -0.66 -11.07 21.72
C GLN A 178 -1.38 -9.96 20.94
N VAL A 179 -0.98 -9.73 19.70
CA VAL A 179 -1.50 -8.66 18.85
C VAL A 179 -1.98 -9.24 17.53
N ASN A 180 -3.27 -9.10 17.26
CA ASN A 180 -3.89 -9.52 16.00
C ASN A 180 -3.81 -8.39 14.96
N GLU A 181 -3.65 -8.74 13.68
CA GLU A 181 -3.55 -7.77 12.59
C GLU A 181 -4.82 -6.92 12.39
N GLU A 182 -5.99 -7.49 12.66
CA GLU A 182 -7.29 -6.82 12.48
C GLU A 182 -7.50 -5.66 13.47
N ASP A 183 -7.11 -5.86 14.74
CA ASP A 183 -7.32 -4.91 15.83
C ASP A 183 -6.10 -4.02 16.10
N VAL A 184 -4.98 -4.23 15.40
CA VAL A 184 -3.68 -3.64 15.74
C VAL A 184 -3.70 -2.11 15.82
N LEU A 185 -4.53 -1.44 15.03
CA LEU A 185 -4.67 0.02 15.05
C LEU A 185 -5.23 0.51 16.39
N GLY A 186 -6.31 -0.11 16.86
CA GLY A 186 -6.90 0.26 18.14
C GLY A 186 -6.01 -0.16 19.30
N ILE A 187 -5.31 -1.30 19.19
CA ILE A 187 -4.39 -1.77 20.24
C ILE A 187 -3.20 -0.82 20.35
N LEU A 188 -2.67 -0.32 19.24
CA LEU A 188 -1.61 0.69 19.22
C LEU A 188 -2.07 1.97 19.93
N ALA A 189 -3.27 2.46 19.61
CA ALA A 189 -3.86 3.65 20.22
C ALA A 189 -4.02 3.48 21.75
N ALA A 190 -4.57 2.35 22.17
CA ALA A 190 -4.73 2.02 23.59
C ALA A 190 -3.37 1.85 24.30
N ALA A 191 -2.38 1.25 23.62
CA ALA A 191 -1.04 1.07 24.16
C ALA A 191 -0.32 2.41 24.38
N GLU A 192 -0.47 3.37 23.46
CA GLU A 192 0.06 4.73 23.63
C GLU A 192 -0.64 5.45 24.79
N LEU A 193 -1.98 5.40 24.83
CA LEU A 193 -2.78 6.01 25.88
C LEU A 193 -2.41 5.47 27.28
N LEU A 194 -2.24 4.15 27.41
CA LEU A 194 -1.87 3.50 28.67
C LEU A 194 -0.36 3.50 28.93
N GLN A 195 0.44 4.00 27.98
CA GLN A 195 1.91 3.99 28.00
C GLN A 195 2.53 2.60 28.18
N PHE A 196 1.99 1.60 27.47
CA PHE A 196 2.58 0.25 27.38
C PHE A 196 3.63 0.17 26.27
N SER A 197 4.87 0.53 26.58
CA SER A 197 5.94 0.59 25.57
C SER A 197 6.20 -0.74 24.85
N SER A 198 6.16 -1.88 25.55
CA SER A 198 6.39 -3.20 24.93
C SER A 198 5.27 -3.59 23.97
N LEU A 199 4.02 -3.36 24.35
CA LEU A 199 2.85 -3.60 23.50
C LEU A 199 2.85 -2.65 22.28
N PHE A 200 3.17 -1.37 22.50
CA PHE A 200 3.27 -0.39 21.44
C PHE A 200 4.30 -0.82 20.38
N LEU A 201 5.52 -1.17 20.79
CA LEU A 201 6.56 -1.65 19.86
C LEU A 201 6.16 -2.93 19.15
N LYS A 202 5.46 -3.86 19.83
CA LYS A 202 4.93 -5.08 19.20
C LYS A 202 3.90 -4.77 18.13
N CYS A 203 2.98 -3.82 18.39
CA CYS A 203 2.01 -3.37 17.40
C CYS A 203 2.70 -2.81 16.15
N ILE A 204 3.72 -1.96 16.33
CA ILE A 204 4.50 -1.44 15.20
C ILE A 204 5.17 -2.57 14.41
N GLN A 205 5.73 -3.58 15.07
CA GLN A 205 6.30 -4.74 14.38
C GLN A 205 5.26 -5.48 13.53
N VAL A 206 4.07 -5.77 14.10
CA VAL A 206 2.98 -6.46 13.40
C VAL A 206 2.51 -5.64 12.20
N MET A 207 2.27 -4.33 12.39
CA MET A 207 1.83 -3.43 11.31
C MET A 207 2.82 -3.38 10.15
N ARG A 208 4.13 -3.38 10.44
CA ARG A 208 5.18 -3.37 9.41
C ARG A 208 5.21 -4.67 8.59
N SER A 209 4.90 -5.82 9.21
CA SER A 209 4.83 -7.11 8.51
C SER A 209 3.53 -7.36 7.76
N SER A 210 2.44 -6.66 8.10
CA SER A 210 1.10 -6.87 7.54
C SER A 210 0.61 -5.72 6.63
N ILE A 211 1.55 -4.94 6.06
CA ILE A 211 1.19 -3.86 5.13
C ILE A 211 0.60 -4.46 3.84
N CYS A 212 -0.63 -4.07 3.53
CA CYS A 212 -1.32 -4.43 2.30
C CYS A 212 -2.19 -3.27 1.80
N ALA A 213 -2.84 -3.44 0.64
CA ALA A 213 -3.68 -2.40 0.04
C ALA A 213 -4.80 -1.88 0.97
N ALA A 214 -5.37 -2.74 1.81
CA ALA A 214 -6.44 -2.38 2.73
C ALA A 214 -5.95 -1.60 3.96
N SER A 215 -4.73 -1.91 4.45
CA SER A 215 -4.17 -1.40 5.71
C SER A 215 -3.20 -0.24 5.54
N VAL A 216 -2.53 -0.11 4.38
CA VAL A 216 -1.40 0.81 4.18
C VAL A 216 -1.74 2.28 4.48
N CYS A 217 -2.90 2.77 4.07
CA CYS A 217 -3.27 4.16 4.32
C CYS A 217 -3.55 4.42 5.80
N SER A 218 -4.25 3.51 6.47
CA SER A 218 -4.50 3.63 7.92
C SER A 218 -3.21 3.48 8.73
N TYR A 219 -2.30 2.59 8.32
CA TYR A 219 -1.01 2.41 8.98
C TYR A 219 -0.11 3.63 8.78
N TYR A 220 -0.13 4.24 7.58
CA TYR A 220 0.56 5.50 7.33
C TYR A 220 0.01 6.63 8.24
N SER A 221 -1.32 6.78 8.31
CA SER A 221 -1.96 7.77 9.19
C SER A 221 -1.60 7.56 10.67
N ALA A 222 -1.61 6.31 11.14
CA ALA A 222 -1.17 5.97 12.49
C ALA A 222 0.32 6.28 12.69
N GLY A 223 1.17 5.96 11.72
CA GLY A 223 2.59 6.30 11.74
C GLY A 223 2.83 7.81 11.89
N CYS A 224 2.07 8.64 11.16
CA CYS A 224 2.11 10.09 11.31
C CYS A 224 1.63 10.55 12.69
N LYS A 225 0.47 10.05 13.15
CA LYS A 225 -0.16 10.42 14.42
C LYS A 225 0.74 10.10 15.62
N TYR A 226 1.30 8.88 15.66
CA TYR A 226 2.16 8.39 16.74
C TYR A 226 3.66 8.60 16.47
N LYS A 227 4.01 9.41 15.45
CA LYS A 227 5.39 9.80 15.09
C LYS A 227 6.36 8.62 14.95
N GLN A 228 5.95 7.60 14.19
CA GLN A 228 6.74 6.39 13.93
C GLN A 228 7.35 6.40 12.52
N PRO A 229 8.60 6.90 12.34
CA PRO A 229 9.20 7.09 11.02
C PRO A 229 9.47 5.79 10.26
N SER A 230 9.76 4.69 10.96
CA SER A 230 9.96 3.37 10.36
C SER A 230 8.69 2.87 9.67
N LEU A 231 7.54 2.98 10.33
CA LEU A 231 6.24 2.60 9.77
C LEU A 231 5.84 3.50 8.59
N ILE A 232 6.06 4.81 8.71
CA ILE A 232 5.82 5.78 7.61
C ILE A 232 6.63 5.37 6.39
N THR A 233 7.93 5.11 6.56
CA THR A 233 8.85 4.75 5.47
C THR A 233 8.43 3.44 4.80
N ASP A 234 8.04 2.43 5.58
CA ASP A 234 7.61 1.15 5.03
C ASP A 234 6.27 1.27 4.26
N CYS A 235 5.34 2.11 4.74
CA CYS A 235 4.09 2.40 4.02
C CYS A 235 4.36 3.16 2.71
N GLU A 236 5.18 4.20 2.74
CA GLU A 236 5.59 4.94 1.54
C GLU A 236 6.25 4.00 0.52
N ARG A 237 7.18 3.17 1.00
CA ARG A 237 7.88 2.20 0.16
C ARG A 237 6.94 1.18 -0.47
N TRP A 238 5.96 0.70 0.29
CA TRP A 238 4.95 -0.20 -0.23
C TRP A 238 4.11 0.45 -1.34
N ILE A 239 3.69 1.72 -1.16
CA ILE A 239 2.89 2.44 -2.16
C ILE A 239 3.73 2.76 -3.41
N GLU A 240 5.01 3.13 -3.28
CA GLU A 240 5.89 3.35 -4.42
C GLU A 240 5.92 2.16 -5.39
N VAL A 241 5.87 0.93 -4.89
CA VAL A 241 5.92 -0.27 -5.73
C VAL A 241 4.51 -0.73 -6.15
N ASN A 242 3.50 -0.47 -5.32
CA ASN A 242 2.16 -1.05 -5.49
C ASN A 242 1.05 -0.07 -5.90
N LEU A 243 1.34 1.23 -6.06
CA LEU A 243 0.36 2.25 -6.43
C LEU A 243 -0.42 1.86 -7.70
N VAL A 244 0.29 1.52 -8.77
CA VAL A 244 -0.32 1.12 -10.05
C VAL A 244 -0.76 -0.36 -10.06
N PRO A 245 0.09 -1.35 -9.71
CA PRO A 245 -0.26 -2.75 -9.93
C PRO A 245 -1.28 -3.32 -8.92
N GLN A 246 -1.36 -2.79 -7.69
CA GLN A 246 -2.29 -3.30 -6.69
C GLN A 246 -3.30 -2.25 -6.21
N LEU A 247 -2.86 -1.05 -5.86
CA LEU A 247 -3.73 -0.02 -5.29
C LEU A 247 -4.68 0.54 -6.35
N GLY A 248 -4.19 0.74 -7.58
CA GLY A 248 -4.94 1.27 -8.72
C GLY A 248 -6.15 0.43 -9.12
N SER A 249 -6.18 -0.86 -8.76
CA SER A 249 -7.28 -1.79 -9.03
C SER A 249 -8.20 -2.01 -7.83
N GLN A 250 -8.00 -1.30 -6.72
CA GLN A 250 -8.74 -1.50 -5.48
C GLN A 250 -9.39 -0.22 -4.99
N ILE A 251 -10.58 -0.34 -4.39
CA ILE A 251 -11.31 0.81 -3.84
C ILE A 251 -10.49 1.58 -2.79
N HIS A 252 -9.54 0.91 -2.13
CA HIS A 252 -8.65 1.51 -1.14
C HIS A 252 -7.80 2.66 -1.67
N LEU A 253 -7.61 2.79 -2.99
CA LEU A 253 -6.98 3.97 -3.61
C LEU A 253 -7.56 5.30 -3.09
N ARG A 254 -8.88 5.35 -2.84
CA ARG A 254 -9.56 6.54 -2.32
C ARG A 254 -9.02 7.03 -0.97
N LYS A 255 -8.41 6.14 -0.18
CA LYS A 255 -7.90 6.44 1.17
C LYS A 255 -6.50 7.06 1.13
N VAL A 256 -5.83 7.09 -0.02
CA VAL A 256 -4.48 7.66 -0.15
C VAL A 256 -4.56 9.19 0.03
N PRO A 257 -3.88 9.78 1.03
CA PRO A 257 -3.84 11.22 1.21
C PRO A 257 -3.15 11.94 0.03
N LEU A 258 -3.60 13.16 -0.28
CA LEU A 258 -3.04 14.00 -1.35
C LEU A 258 -1.51 14.16 -1.25
N GLU A 259 -1.02 14.54 -0.07
CA GLU A 259 0.42 14.75 0.17
C GLU A 259 1.25 13.48 -0.03
N LEU A 260 0.71 12.33 0.42
CA LEU A 260 1.36 11.04 0.24
C LEU A 260 1.42 10.64 -1.23
N LEU A 261 0.32 10.82 -1.97
CA LEU A 261 0.30 10.56 -3.41
C LEU A 261 1.31 11.44 -4.15
N GLN A 262 1.35 12.75 -3.85
CA GLN A 262 2.32 13.66 -4.45
C GLN A 262 3.77 13.25 -4.14
N LYS A 263 4.06 12.86 -2.89
CA LYS A 263 5.37 12.37 -2.49
C LYS A 263 5.78 11.12 -3.27
N VAL A 264 4.87 10.15 -3.40
CA VAL A 264 5.12 8.90 -4.13
C VAL A 264 5.33 9.17 -5.63
N LEU A 265 4.53 10.05 -6.25
CA LEU A 265 4.66 10.38 -7.67
C LEU A 265 6.02 10.99 -8.03
N LYS A 266 6.62 11.74 -7.10
CA LYS A 266 7.97 12.32 -7.26
C LYS A 266 9.10 11.32 -6.96
N SER A 267 8.79 10.15 -6.41
CA SER A 267 9.82 9.18 -6.04
C SER A 267 10.43 8.53 -7.28
N PRO A 268 11.78 8.46 -7.37
CA PRO A 268 12.46 7.75 -8.45
C PRO A 268 12.29 6.22 -8.33
N ARG A 269 11.79 5.73 -7.20
CA ARG A 269 11.55 4.30 -6.95
C ARG A 269 10.15 3.84 -7.38
N LEU A 270 9.28 4.78 -7.75
CA LEU A 270 7.92 4.50 -8.16
C LEU A 270 7.89 3.55 -9.37
N PHE A 271 7.23 2.42 -9.19
CA PHE A 271 6.96 1.46 -10.24
C PHE A 271 5.67 1.80 -11.00
N THR A 272 5.72 1.71 -12.32
CA THR A 272 4.56 1.75 -13.22
C THR A 272 4.84 0.91 -14.45
N PHE A 273 3.81 0.31 -15.04
CA PHE A 273 3.92 -0.41 -16.31
C PHE A 273 4.33 0.54 -17.45
N ASN A 274 3.73 1.72 -17.49
CA ASN A 274 4.12 2.85 -18.34
C ASN A 274 3.52 4.15 -17.79
N GLU A 275 3.89 5.29 -18.36
CA GLU A 275 3.40 6.60 -17.88
C GLU A 275 1.87 6.78 -18.06
N PHE A 276 1.27 6.10 -19.05
CA PHE A 276 -0.17 6.16 -19.26
C PHE A 276 -0.94 5.43 -18.15
N HIS A 277 -0.50 4.25 -17.71
CA HIS A 277 -1.11 3.56 -16.57
C HIS A 277 -1.05 4.36 -15.27
N LEU A 278 0.05 5.09 -15.07
CA LEU A 278 0.19 5.98 -13.92
C LEU A 278 -0.80 7.15 -13.98
N LEU A 279 -0.96 7.75 -15.16
CA LEU A 279 -1.98 8.77 -15.38
C LEU A 279 -3.40 8.25 -15.11
N ARG A 280 -3.75 7.07 -15.63
CA ARG A 280 -5.06 6.43 -15.38
C ARG A 280 -5.32 6.24 -13.89
N THR A 281 -4.30 5.80 -13.15
CA THR A 281 -4.37 5.64 -11.70
C THR A 281 -4.61 6.98 -10.99
N ALA A 282 -3.91 8.04 -11.40
CA ALA A 282 -4.11 9.38 -10.85
C ALA A 282 -5.50 9.95 -11.15
N LEU A 283 -6.01 9.77 -12.38
CA LEU A 283 -7.36 10.16 -12.78
C LEU A 283 -8.43 9.42 -11.97
N CYS A 284 -8.26 8.09 -11.80
CA CYS A 284 -9.15 7.27 -10.98
C CYS A 284 -9.15 7.74 -9.52
N TRP A 285 -7.98 8.08 -8.97
CA TRP A 285 -7.89 8.64 -7.62
C TRP A 285 -8.67 9.95 -7.50
N VAL A 286 -8.51 10.90 -8.43
CA VAL A 286 -9.27 12.16 -8.43
C VAL A 286 -10.76 11.90 -8.54
N PHE A 287 -11.18 11.01 -9.42
CA PHE A 287 -12.59 10.62 -9.57
C PHE A 287 -13.18 10.09 -8.25
N LEU A 288 -12.45 9.25 -7.52
CA LEU A 288 -12.86 8.73 -6.21
C LEU A 288 -12.93 9.82 -5.14
N GLN A 289 -12.05 10.83 -5.20
CA GLN A 289 -12.14 11.99 -4.30
C GLN A 289 -13.38 12.85 -4.58
N GLN A 290 -13.75 13.02 -5.85
CA GLN A 290 -14.92 13.80 -6.26
C GLN A 290 -16.24 13.07 -6.00
N ASN A 291 -16.22 11.74 -5.92
CA ASN A 291 -17.40 10.90 -5.79
C ASN A 291 -17.36 10.02 -4.53
N PRO A 292 -17.46 10.61 -3.33
CA PRO A 292 -17.23 9.89 -2.06
C PRO A 292 -18.26 8.77 -1.78
N LYS A 293 -19.42 8.79 -2.46
CA LYS A 293 -20.46 7.76 -2.33
C LYS A 293 -20.09 6.45 -3.00
N ILE A 294 -19.13 6.44 -3.92
CA ILE A 294 -18.73 5.24 -4.66
C ILE A 294 -17.95 4.29 -3.74
N GLN A 295 -18.37 3.03 -3.70
CA GLN A 295 -17.79 1.98 -2.84
C GLN A 295 -17.10 0.85 -3.61
N ILE A 296 -17.09 0.93 -4.95
CA ILE A 296 -16.49 -0.07 -5.83
C ILE A 296 -15.50 0.63 -6.76
N ILE A 297 -14.41 -0.03 -7.12
CA ILE A 297 -13.45 0.52 -8.09
C ILE A 297 -14.15 0.75 -9.44
N PRO A 298 -14.13 1.97 -10.00
CA PRO A 298 -14.76 2.24 -11.28
C PRO A 298 -13.96 1.62 -12.43
N SER A 299 -14.64 1.29 -13.52
CA SER A 299 -13.96 0.99 -14.78
C SER A 299 -13.28 2.26 -15.31
N TYR A 300 -12.27 2.10 -16.16
CA TYR A 300 -11.62 3.25 -16.78
C TYR A 300 -12.56 4.06 -17.67
N ASP A 301 -13.45 3.38 -18.42
CA ASP A 301 -14.43 4.04 -19.29
C ASP A 301 -15.42 4.90 -18.49
N THR A 302 -15.78 4.47 -17.28
CA THR A 302 -16.59 5.27 -16.35
C THR A 302 -15.86 6.56 -15.96
N VAL A 303 -14.57 6.47 -15.65
CA VAL A 303 -13.74 7.64 -15.29
C VAL A 303 -13.61 8.59 -16.49
N LEU A 304 -13.33 8.05 -17.68
CA LEU A 304 -13.22 8.81 -18.92
C LEU A 304 -14.54 9.52 -19.25
N THR A 305 -15.66 8.80 -19.20
CA THR A 305 -17.00 9.33 -19.46
C THR A 305 -17.34 10.45 -18.48
N TYR A 306 -17.04 10.27 -17.19
CA TYR A 306 -17.28 11.28 -16.17
C TYR A 306 -16.60 12.60 -16.52
N PHE A 307 -15.28 12.61 -16.75
CA PHE A 307 -14.56 13.85 -17.03
C PHE A 307 -14.92 14.44 -18.40
N SER A 308 -15.12 13.60 -19.42
CA SER A 308 -15.50 14.04 -20.78
C SER A 308 -16.90 14.67 -20.82
N SER A 309 -17.80 14.25 -19.94
CA SER A 309 -19.17 14.78 -19.83
C SER A 309 -19.25 16.14 -19.13
N LEU A 310 -18.17 16.59 -18.48
CA LEU A 310 -18.16 17.88 -17.80
C LEU A 310 -18.21 19.04 -18.81
N PRO A 311 -18.77 20.22 -18.43
CA PRO A 311 -18.85 21.38 -19.31
C PRO A 311 -17.50 21.74 -19.96
N LYS A 312 -17.45 21.83 -21.29
CA LYS A 312 -16.20 22.10 -22.04
C LYS A 312 -15.79 23.59 -22.06
N ILE A 313 -16.18 24.35 -21.03
CA ILE A 313 -15.83 25.77 -20.87
C ILE A 313 -14.33 25.91 -20.55
N CYS A 314 -13.83 25.05 -19.66
CA CYS A 314 -12.42 24.92 -19.31
C CYS A 314 -12.13 23.49 -18.84
N ALA A 315 -10.85 23.13 -18.86
CA ALA A 315 -10.40 21.80 -18.43
C ALA A 315 -10.63 21.61 -16.92
N PHE A 316 -10.81 20.36 -16.48
CA PHE A 316 -11.07 20.07 -15.06
C PHE A 316 -10.04 20.69 -14.11
N LEU A 317 -8.73 20.63 -14.44
CA LEU A 317 -7.67 21.18 -13.59
C LEU A 317 -7.68 22.71 -13.47
N GLU A 318 -8.31 23.42 -14.40
CA GLU A 318 -8.42 24.88 -14.37
C GLU A 318 -9.58 25.37 -13.48
N ARG A 319 -10.49 24.46 -13.12
CA ARG A 319 -11.61 24.76 -12.21
C ARG A 319 -11.13 24.89 -10.78
N GLU A 320 -11.85 25.66 -9.96
CA GLU A 320 -11.55 25.86 -8.54
C GLU A 320 -11.33 24.54 -7.77
N ILE A 321 -12.21 23.55 -8.00
CA ILE A 321 -12.10 22.24 -7.37
C ILE A 321 -10.86 21.44 -7.83
N GLY A 322 -10.41 21.69 -9.07
CA GLY A 322 -9.33 20.99 -9.75
C GLY A 322 -7.94 21.51 -9.40
N GLN A 323 -7.82 22.79 -9.03
CA GLN A 323 -6.54 23.44 -8.74
C GLN A 323 -5.72 22.72 -7.67
N ARG A 324 -6.38 22.16 -6.65
CA ARG A 324 -5.72 21.38 -5.59
C ARG A 324 -4.96 20.14 -6.09
N TYR A 325 -5.27 19.68 -7.30
CA TYR A 325 -4.67 18.48 -7.90
C TYR A 325 -3.53 18.79 -8.87
N ILE A 326 -3.31 20.06 -9.23
CA ILE A 326 -2.29 20.46 -10.22
C ILE A 326 -0.92 19.85 -9.91
N ALA A 327 -0.49 19.91 -8.65
CA ALA A 327 0.83 19.42 -8.23
C ALA A 327 1.02 17.90 -8.42
N ILE A 328 -0.05 17.11 -8.34
CA ILE A 328 -0.02 15.67 -8.67
C ILE A 328 0.31 15.50 -10.15
N PHE A 329 -0.44 16.17 -11.04
CA PHE A 329 -0.30 15.96 -12.49
C PHE A 329 0.98 16.59 -13.05
N GLN A 330 1.51 17.64 -12.41
CA GLN A 330 2.86 18.16 -12.70
C GLN A 330 3.98 17.18 -12.33
N SER A 331 3.72 16.25 -11.41
CA SER A 331 4.68 15.21 -11.02
C SER A 331 4.69 14.03 -12.00
N LEU A 332 3.75 13.97 -12.95
CA LEU A 332 3.66 12.93 -13.96
C LEU A 332 4.56 13.24 -15.17
N ARG A 333 5.13 12.19 -15.77
CA ARG A 333 5.98 12.30 -16.96
C ARG A 333 5.12 12.21 -18.21
N LEU A 334 4.25 13.19 -18.42
CA LEU A 334 3.26 13.16 -19.51
C LEU A 334 3.92 13.11 -20.90
N HIS A 335 5.13 13.63 -21.05
CA HIS A 335 5.96 13.49 -22.26
C HIS A 335 6.39 12.04 -22.56
N GLY A 336 6.18 11.11 -21.64
CA GLY A 336 6.41 9.68 -21.85
C GLY A 336 5.22 8.95 -22.51
N ILE A 337 4.10 9.64 -22.73
CA ILE A 337 2.91 9.09 -23.40
C ILE A 337 3.03 9.34 -24.91
N THR A 338 3.66 8.41 -25.63
CA THR A 338 3.99 8.57 -27.06
C THR A 338 3.01 7.89 -28.02
N SER A 339 2.07 7.08 -27.51
CA SER A 339 1.08 6.38 -28.32
C SER A 339 0.02 7.35 -28.85
N SER A 340 -0.28 7.31 -30.15
CA SER A 340 -1.32 8.14 -30.77
C SER A 340 -2.69 7.93 -30.13
N LYS A 341 -3.10 6.68 -29.90
CA LYS A 341 -4.36 6.34 -29.21
C LYS A 341 -4.44 7.01 -27.84
N HIS A 342 -3.37 6.95 -27.05
CA HIS A 342 -3.36 7.56 -25.72
C HIS A 342 -3.35 9.10 -25.77
N LEU A 343 -2.73 9.69 -26.79
CA LEU A 343 -2.74 11.14 -27.01
C LEU A 343 -4.14 11.63 -27.44
N GLU A 344 -4.87 10.86 -28.23
CA GLU A 344 -6.28 11.13 -28.56
C GLU A 344 -7.15 11.11 -27.31
N GLU A 345 -7.01 10.07 -26.46
CA GLU A 345 -7.73 9.97 -25.19
C GLU A 345 -7.42 11.16 -24.24
N LEU A 346 -6.17 11.63 -24.21
CA LEU A 346 -5.78 12.83 -23.44
C LEU A 346 -6.49 14.10 -23.90
N TRP A 347 -6.80 14.20 -25.19
CA TRP A 347 -7.52 15.33 -25.76
C TRP A 347 -9.01 15.28 -25.44
N GLU A 348 -9.60 14.08 -25.43
CA GLU A 348 -11.04 13.88 -25.23
C GLU A 348 -11.49 14.04 -23.77
N ILE A 349 -10.65 13.67 -22.81
CA ILE A 349 -11.01 13.56 -21.38
C ILE A 349 -11.38 14.89 -20.69
N ASN A 350 -11.22 16.06 -21.35
CA ASN A 350 -11.49 17.40 -20.79
C ASN A 350 -10.88 17.63 -19.39
N PHE A 351 -9.68 17.07 -19.15
CA PHE A 351 -9.05 17.06 -17.83
C PHE A 351 -7.85 18.00 -17.74
N LEU A 352 -6.92 17.89 -18.69
CA LEU A 352 -5.68 18.66 -18.73
C LEU A 352 -5.88 20.03 -19.40
N PRO A 353 -5.25 21.10 -18.90
CA PRO A 353 -5.26 22.41 -19.55
C PRO A 353 -4.72 22.34 -20.99
N LEU A 354 -5.30 23.11 -21.89
CA LEU A 354 -4.86 23.18 -23.30
C LEU A 354 -3.35 23.50 -23.43
N PRO A 355 -2.76 24.44 -22.66
CA PRO A 355 -1.31 24.72 -22.76
C PRO A 355 -0.44 23.51 -22.44
N TRP A 356 -0.90 22.59 -21.58
CA TRP A 356 -0.14 21.37 -21.26
C TRP A 356 -0.19 20.37 -22.41
N LEU A 357 -1.37 20.17 -23.00
CA LEU A 357 -1.53 19.32 -24.18
C LEU A 357 -0.69 19.84 -25.36
N THR A 358 -0.73 21.14 -25.62
CA THR A 358 0.09 21.78 -26.64
C THR A 358 1.59 21.58 -26.37
N ARG A 359 2.03 21.70 -25.11
CA ARG A 359 3.43 21.45 -24.74
C ARG A 359 3.84 20.01 -24.99
N ILE A 360 3.01 19.03 -24.60
CA ILE A 360 3.26 17.60 -24.85
C ILE A 360 3.41 17.33 -26.35
N LEU A 361 2.48 17.82 -27.16
CA LEU A 361 2.51 17.65 -28.62
C LEU A 361 3.71 18.35 -29.26
N SER A 362 4.04 19.56 -28.82
CA SER A 362 5.23 20.30 -29.27
C SER A 362 6.52 19.55 -28.94
N ASP A 363 6.63 18.98 -27.73
CA ASP A 363 7.79 18.17 -27.33
C ASP A 363 7.93 16.93 -28.21
N HIS A 364 6.82 16.24 -28.49
CA HIS A 364 6.82 15.09 -29.39
C HIS A 364 7.20 15.46 -30.82
N TYR A 365 6.64 16.55 -31.37
CA TYR A 365 6.99 17.04 -32.69
C TYR A 365 8.48 17.35 -32.79
N HIS A 366 9.02 18.11 -31.82
CA HIS A 366 10.45 18.42 -31.77
C HIS A 366 11.31 17.16 -31.65
N ALA A 367 10.91 16.18 -30.83
CA ALA A 367 11.66 14.93 -30.70
C ALA A 367 11.67 14.14 -32.01
N LEU A 368 10.52 14.05 -32.70
CA LEU A 368 10.41 13.35 -33.99
C LEU A 368 11.26 14.01 -35.08
N GLU A 369 11.17 15.34 -35.22
CA GLU A 369 11.97 16.13 -36.16
C GLU A 369 13.48 15.99 -35.90
N ASN A 370 13.88 15.97 -34.63
CA ASN A 370 15.30 15.83 -34.24
C ASN A 370 15.74 14.37 -34.08
N GLY A 371 15.07 13.43 -34.75
CA GLY A 371 15.48 12.03 -34.82
C GLY A 371 15.51 11.31 -33.47
N GLY A 372 14.54 11.64 -32.62
CA GLY A 372 14.24 11.06 -31.31
C GLY A 372 14.81 11.82 -30.12
N ASP A 373 15.47 12.95 -30.31
CA ASP A 373 16.14 13.66 -29.21
C ASP A 373 15.16 14.30 -28.23
N MET A 374 15.27 13.96 -26.96
CA MET A 374 14.46 14.51 -25.87
C MET A 374 15.11 15.80 -25.32
N ALA A 375 15.26 16.81 -26.17
CA ALA A 375 16.05 18.02 -25.87
C ALA A 375 15.58 18.82 -24.64
N PHE A 376 14.31 18.69 -24.28
CA PHE A 376 13.72 19.37 -23.12
C PHE A 376 13.79 18.56 -21.82
N GLN A 377 14.25 17.31 -21.88
CA GLN A 377 14.39 16.42 -20.73
C GLN A 377 15.88 16.22 -20.40
N ARG A 378 16.30 16.75 -19.25
CA ARG A 378 17.70 16.74 -18.78
C ARG A 378 17.90 15.88 -17.54
N ASP A 379 16.94 15.94 -16.61
CA ASP A 379 17.02 15.19 -15.36
C ASP A 379 16.43 13.78 -15.55
N PHE A 380 17.34 12.80 -15.52
CA PHE A 380 16.97 11.40 -15.66
C PHE A 380 16.02 10.93 -14.55
N ASN A 381 16.21 11.38 -13.30
CA ASN A 381 15.42 10.87 -12.17
C ASN A 381 13.96 11.26 -12.26
N THR A 382 13.67 12.44 -12.82
CA THR A 382 12.31 12.99 -12.90
C THR A 382 11.71 12.87 -14.30
N GLN A 383 12.50 12.68 -15.36
CA GLN A 383 12.04 12.76 -16.74
C GLN A 383 12.33 11.53 -17.61
N ALA A 384 13.10 10.53 -17.15
CA ALA A 384 13.25 9.29 -17.93
C ALA A 384 11.88 8.60 -18.09
N VAL A 385 11.59 8.09 -19.29
CA VAL A 385 10.34 7.35 -19.55
C VAL A 385 10.48 5.96 -18.96
N ARG A 386 9.49 5.52 -18.18
CA ARG A 386 9.52 4.22 -17.48
C ARG A 386 8.66 3.18 -18.18
N PHE A 387 9.20 1.98 -18.27
CA PHE A 387 8.47 0.77 -18.65
C PHE A 387 8.66 -0.31 -17.59
N GLY A 388 7.58 -0.95 -17.17
CA GLY A 388 7.57 -1.83 -16.01
C GLY A 388 7.11 -3.25 -16.33
N LEU A 389 7.83 -4.25 -15.81
CA LEU A 389 7.42 -5.66 -15.82
C LEU A 389 7.20 -6.15 -14.38
N VAL A 390 6.19 -6.99 -14.17
CA VAL A 390 5.96 -7.67 -12.88
C VAL A 390 6.06 -9.18 -13.07
N LEU A 391 6.89 -9.83 -12.27
CA LEU A 391 7.08 -11.29 -12.28
C LEU A 391 6.50 -11.88 -11.01
N THR A 392 5.51 -12.77 -11.14
CA THR A 392 4.80 -13.36 -9.99
C THR A 392 5.11 -14.84 -9.77
N GLN A 393 5.33 -15.64 -10.82
CA GLN A 393 5.81 -17.04 -10.71
C GLN A 393 6.06 -17.69 -12.08
N GLU A 394 5.15 -17.46 -13.03
CA GLU A 394 5.19 -17.95 -14.40
C GLU A 394 4.93 -16.78 -15.36
N PRO A 395 5.46 -16.80 -16.59
CA PRO A 395 6.42 -17.75 -17.20
C PRO A 395 7.89 -17.52 -16.81
N ARG A 396 8.78 -18.49 -17.14
CA ARG A 396 10.26 -18.36 -16.98
C ARG A 396 10.88 -17.26 -17.85
N TYR A 397 10.12 -16.76 -18.82
CA TYR A 397 10.54 -15.76 -19.78
C TYR A 397 9.40 -14.78 -19.99
N HIS A 398 9.65 -13.50 -19.77
CA HIS A 398 8.72 -12.43 -20.08
C HIS A 398 9.41 -11.42 -20.99
N ALA A 399 8.73 -11.02 -22.06
CA ALA A 399 9.22 -10.00 -22.97
C ALA A 399 8.08 -9.13 -23.49
N GLU A 400 8.37 -7.84 -23.65
CA GLU A 400 7.43 -6.85 -24.16
C GLU A 400 8.16 -5.92 -25.13
N ILE A 401 7.48 -5.48 -26.18
CA ILE A 401 7.98 -4.48 -27.12
C ILE A 401 7.54 -3.10 -26.65
N ILE A 402 8.51 -2.22 -26.43
CA ILE A 402 8.30 -0.81 -26.10
C ILE A 402 8.79 0.07 -27.25
N SER A 403 8.20 1.24 -27.41
CA SER A 403 8.56 2.18 -28.48
C SER A 403 8.65 3.62 -27.97
N ILE A 404 9.72 4.31 -28.35
CA ILE A 404 9.89 5.76 -28.13
C ILE A 404 10.36 6.39 -29.44
N TYR A 405 9.62 7.37 -29.96
CA TYR A 405 9.97 8.14 -31.17
C TYR A 405 10.46 7.28 -32.35
N GLY A 406 9.80 6.15 -32.56
CA GLY A 406 10.08 5.19 -33.63
C GLY A 406 11.30 4.30 -33.46
N PHE A 407 11.89 4.28 -32.26
CA PHE A 407 12.84 3.27 -31.84
C PHE A 407 12.13 2.19 -31.02
N PHE A 408 12.29 0.93 -31.43
CA PHE A 408 11.68 -0.23 -30.77
C PHE A 408 12.70 -0.97 -29.93
N PHE A 409 12.31 -1.34 -28.71
CA PHE A 409 13.11 -2.16 -27.81
C PHE A 409 12.27 -3.31 -27.28
N GLU A 410 12.85 -4.50 -27.26
CA GLU A 410 12.32 -5.66 -26.54
C GLU A 410 12.93 -5.65 -25.13
N ILE A 411 12.12 -5.39 -24.12
CA ILE A 411 12.51 -5.53 -22.71
C ILE A 411 12.31 -6.98 -22.30
N LYS A 412 13.27 -7.56 -21.58
CA LYS A 412 13.28 -8.98 -21.22
C LYS A 412 13.56 -9.21 -19.76
N ALA A 413 12.82 -10.16 -19.21
CA ALA A 413 13.11 -10.83 -17.96
C ALA A 413 13.24 -12.33 -18.20
N VAL A 414 14.36 -12.92 -17.77
CA VAL A 414 14.64 -14.34 -17.94
C VAL A 414 14.98 -14.94 -16.59
N ARG A 415 14.24 -15.97 -16.20
CA ARG A 415 14.54 -16.81 -15.04
C ARG A 415 15.38 -17.99 -15.50
N HIS A 416 16.61 -18.07 -15.01
CA HIS A 416 17.54 -19.15 -15.31
C HIS A 416 17.30 -20.35 -14.39
N ASP A 417 17.20 -20.10 -13.08
CA ASP A 417 17.03 -21.11 -12.04
C ASP A 417 15.98 -20.67 -11.01
N ALA A 418 15.91 -21.34 -9.85
CA ALA A 418 14.95 -21.01 -8.79
C ALA A 418 15.00 -19.53 -8.37
N SER A 419 16.20 -18.95 -8.25
CA SER A 419 16.41 -17.57 -7.81
C SER A 419 17.26 -16.72 -8.77
N ALA A 420 17.82 -17.28 -9.84
CA ALA A 420 18.69 -16.53 -10.75
C ALA A 420 17.87 -15.87 -11.88
N TYR A 421 17.91 -14.53 -11.93
CA TYR A 421 17.22 -13.73 -12.96
C TYR A 421 18.19 -12.86 -13.75
N SER A 422 17.88 -12.66 -15.02
CA SER A 422 18.55 -11.71 -15.91
C SER A 422 17.54 -10.74 -16.51
N PHE A 423 17.84 -9.45 -16.46
CA PHE A 423 17.03 -8.38 -17.06
C PHE A 423 17.88 -7.59 -18.04
N TYR A 424 17.35 -7.35 -19.24
CA TYR A 424 18.02 -6.56 -20.27
C TYR A 424 17.02 -6.05 -21.30
N MET A 425 17.43 -5.06 -22.08
CA MET A 425 16.66 -4.61 -23.24
C MET A 425 17.48 -4.74 -24.52
N GLN A 426 16.80 -4.96 -25.63
CA GLN A 426 17.42 -5.10 -26.94
C GLN A 426 16.70 -4.26 -27.97
N ARG A 427 17.43 -3.44 -28.73
CA ARG A 427 16.87 -2.70 -29.85
C ARG A 427 16.48 -3.65 -30.98
N VAL A 428 15.30 -3.44 -31.55
CA VAL A 428 14.68 -4.26 -32.59
C VAL A 428 14.47 -3.44 -33.86
N LYS A 429 14.54 -4.08 -35.04
CA LYS A 429 14.21 -3.44 -36.32
C LYS A 429 12.71 -3.26 -36.46
N HIS A 430 12.26 -2.17 -37.08
CA HIS A 430 10.83 -1.96 -37.36
C HIS A 430 10.18 -3.06 -38.21
N ALA A 431 10.94 -3.72 -39.08
CA ALA A 431 10.47 -4.82 -39.93
C ALA A 431 10.58 -6.20 -39.26
N ASP A 432 10.97 -6.26 -37.99
CA ASP A 432 11.07 -7.53 -37.27
C ASP A 432 9.66 -8.10 -37.00
N PRO A 433 9.39 -9.38 -37.30
CA PRO A 433 8.09 -10.00 -37.08
C PRO A 433 7.59 -9.96 -35.63
N ILE A 434 8.48 -9.73 -34.65
CA ILE A 434 8.09 -9.58 -33.25
C ILE A 434 7.29 -8.30 -32.99
N ILE A 435 7.40 -7.29 -33.86
CA ILE A 435 6.62 -6.07 -33.77
C ILE A 435 5.24 -6.36 -34.33
N SER A 436 4.20 -6.15 -33.50
CA SER A 436 2.82 -6.40 -33.93
C SER A 436 2.49 -5.57 -35.17
N PHE A 437 1.66 -6.12 -36.05
CA PHE A 437 1.22 -5.43 -37.26
C PHE A 437 0.62 -4.04 -36.94
N PHE A 438 -0.20 -3.95 -35.90
CA PHE A 438 -0.80 -2.69 -35.45
C PHE A 438 0.22 -1.67 -34.98
N THR A 439 1.27 -2.12 -34.29
CA THR A 439 2.37 -1.25 -33.87
C THR A 439 3.16 -0.77 -35.09
N ALA A 440 3.40 -1.63 -36.09
CA ALA A 440 4.16 -1.29 -37.28
C ALA A 440 3.43 -0.29 -38.20
N GLU A 441 2.10 -0.34 -38.30
CA GLU A 441 1.32 0.51 -39.21
C GLU A 441 1.07 1.92 -38.66
N ARG A 442 0.92 2.08 -37.33
CA ARG A 442 0.50 3.35 -36.72
C ARG A 442 1.57 4.06 -35.91
N SER A 443 2.73 3.44 -35.68
CA SER A 443 3.81 4.08 -34.93
C SER A 443 4.76 4.82 -35.88
N PRO A 444 5.37 5.94 -35.42
CA PRO A 444 6.52 6.49 -36.13
C PRO A 444 7.63 5.43 -36.23
N VAL A 445 8.44 5.49 -37.30
CA VAL A 445 9.58 4.58 -37.50
C VAL A 445 10.84 5.40 -37.73
N SER A 446 11.86 5.15 -36.91
CA SER A 446 13.18 5.74 -37.11
C SER A 446 14.07 4.83 -37.95
N LEU A 447 14.67 5.40 -39.00
CA LEU A 447 15.61 4.71 -39.89
C LEU A 447 17.08 4.86 -39.46
N LYS A 448 17.36 5.60 -38.37
CA LYS A 448 18.73 5.77 -37.86
C LYS A 448 19.35 4.42 -37.52
N GLN A 449 20.61 4.18 -37.91
CA GLN A 449 21.28 2.90 -37.64
C GLN A 449 21.60 2.71 -36.16
N GLU A 450 21.86 3.81 -35.45
CA GLU A 450 22.21 3.82 -34.03
C GLU A 450 21.36 4.83 -33.25
N ARG A 451 21.19 4.58 -31.95
CA ARG A 451 20.53 5.50 -31.03
C ARG A 451 21.32 5.53 -29.73
N GLU A 452 21.85 6.69 -29.36
CA GLU A 452 22.37 6.85 -28.01
C GLU A 452 21.19 6.89 -27.02
N VAL A 453 21.29 6.08 -25.97
CA VAL A 453 20.28 5.96 -24.93
C VAL A 453 20.98 6.04 -23.58
N LYS A 454 20.49 6.94 -22.73
CA LYS A 454 20.78 6.95 -21.31
C LYS A 454 19.70 6.10 -20.61
N TYR A 455 20.10 5.09 -19.86
CA TYR A 455 19.16 4.16 -19.25
C TYR A 455 19.58 3.65 -17.87
N GLU A 456 18.61 3.07 -17.17
CA GLU A 456 18.79 2.31 -15.93
C GLU A 456 17.78 1.16 -15.94
N ILE A 457 18.24 -0.05 -15.60
CA ILE A 457 17.37 -1.20 -15.33
C ILE A 457 17.39 -1.43 -13.83
N LYS A 458 16.21 -1.47 -13.22
CA LYS A 458 16.03 -1.59 -11.78
C LYS A 458 15.05 -2.71 -11.45
N ALA A 459 15.45 -3.69 -10.65
CA ALA A 459 14.57 -4.73 -10.13
C ALA A 459 14.36 -4.53 -8.62
N GLN A 460 13.10 -4.56 -8.19
CA GLN A 460 12.68 -4.34 -6.80
C GLN A 460 11.89 -5.56 -6.32
N CYS A 461 12.19 -6.06 -5.13
CA CYS A 461 11.48 -7.21 -4.53
C CYS A 461 11.58 -7.17 -3.00
N GLN A 462 10.77 -7.98 -2.32
CA GLN A 462 10.81 -8.10 -0.87
C GLN A 462 11.51 -9.40 -0.47
N ILE A 463 12.63 -9.30 0.25
CA ILE A 463 13.42 -10.43 0.76
C ILE A 463 13.43 -10.32 2.29
N ASP A 464 12.99 -11.38 2.98
CA ASP A 464 12.90 -11.42 4.45
C ASP A 464 12.18 -10.20 5.07
N GLY A 465 11.11 -9.76 4.42
CA GLY A 465 10.30 -8.60 4.84
C GLY A 465 10.89 -7.23 4.48
N LYS A 466 12.11 -7.16 3.92
CA LYS A 466 12.77 -5.90 3.52
C LYS A 466 12.74 -5.72 2.01
N TRP A 467 12.61 -4.48 1.57
CA TRP A 467 12.69 -4.12 0.16
C TRP A 467 14.15 -4.04 -0.29
N GLU A 468 14.49 -4.87 -1.26
CA GLU A 468 15.81 -4.89 -1.89
C GLU A 468 15.72 -4.35 -3.32
N GLU A 469 16.79 -3.69 -3.76
CA GLU A 469 16.91 -3.08 -5.09
C GLU A 469 18.18 -3.56 -5.79
N PHE A 470 18.03 -4.01 -7.04
CA PHE A 470 19.13 -4.38 -7.93
C PHE A 470 19.12 -3.44 -9.12
N THR A 471 20.26 -2.84 -9.48
CA THR A 471 20.35 -1.85 -10.57
C THR A 471 21.57 -2.09 -11.45
N THR A 472 21.48 -1.72 -12.73
CA THR A 472 22.64 -1.61 -13.63
C THR A 472 23.47 -0.36 -13.40
N GLU A 473 23.07 0.47 -12.43
CA GLU A 473 23.40 1.89 -12.39
C GLU A 473 22.94 2.60 -13.69
N ARG A 474 23.24 3.89 -13.76
CA ARG A 474 22.90 4.73 -14.90
C ARG A 474 23.98 4.62 -15.96
N LEU A 475 23.60 4.16 -17.14
CA LEU A 475 24.50 3.91 -18.25
C LEU A 475 24.09 4.77 -19.46
N THR A 476 25.07 5.11 -20.29
CA THR A 476 24.84 5.68 -21.62
C THR A 476 25.46 4.76 -22.65
N GLN A 477 24.68 4.33 -23.63
CA GLN A 477 25.12 3.38 -24.65
C GLN A 477 24.50 3.72 -26.01
N LYS A 478 25.27 3.52 -27.08
CA LYS A 478 24.76 3.53 -28.45
C LYS A 478 24.17 2.16 -28.80
N PHE A 479 22.86 2.13 -29.02
CA PHE A 479 22.13 0.95 -29.44
C PHE A 479 22.09 0.87 -30.96
N GLY A 480 22.82 -0.09 -31.52
CA GLY A 480 22.71 -0.46 -32.92
C GLY A 480 21.60 -1.48 -33.16
N ILE A 481 21.55 -2.04 -34.37
CA ILE A 481 20.56 -3.05 -34.74
C ILE A 481 21.14 -4.47 -34.72
N LYS A 482 22.46 -4.61 -34.91
CA LYS A 482 23.16 -5.90 -34.92
C LYS A 482 23.84 -6.16 -33.58
N LYS A 483 24.09 -7.43 -33.28
CA LYS A 483 24.93 -7.81 -32.13
C LYS A 483 26.37 -7.30 -32.34
N PRO A 484 27.08 -6.91 -31.27
CA PRO A 484 26.64 -6.87 -29.88
C PRO A 484 25.92 -5.57 -29.48
N SER A 485 26.00 -4.51 -30.30
CA SER A 485 25.54 -3.16 -29.92
C SER A 485 24.02 -3.02 -29.77
N CYS A 486 23.23 -3.99 -30.23
CA CYS A 486 21.78 -3.97 -30.07
C CYS A 486 21.29 -4.23 -28.64
N LYS A 487 22.13 -4.75 -27.73
CA LYS A 487 21.70 -5.23 -26.40
C LYS A 487 22.30 -4.39 -25.28
N SER A 488 21.53 -4.13 -24.22
CA SER A 488 22.00 -3.44 -23.02
C SER A 488 22.96 -4.31 -22.20
N VAL A 489 23.61 -3.70 -21.21
CA VAL A 489 24.19 -4.44 -20.09
C VAL A 489 23.09 -5.28 -19.43
N ILE A 490 23.43 -6.50 -19.04
CA ILE A 490 22.50 -7.45 -18.41
C ILE A 490 22.56 -7.25 -16.90
N LEU A 491 21.44 -6.89 -16.28
CA LEU A 491 21.26 -6.95 -14.84
C LEU A 491 21.07 -8.41 -14.43
N LYS A 492 22.03 -8.98 -13.72
CA LYS A 492 21.89 -10.31 -13.11
C LYS A 492 21.58 -10.13 -11.63
N ALA A 493 20.55 -10.82 -11.14
CA ALA A 493 20.14 -10.75 -9.74
C ALA A 493 19.78 -12.14 -9.21
N CYS A 494 20.17 -12.41 -7.96
CA CYS A 494 19.74 -13.59 -7.21
C CYS A 494 18.60 -13.18 -6.29
N ILE A 495 17.37 -13.54 -6.65
CA ILE A 495 16.14 -13.11 -6.01
C ILE A 495 15.36 -14.36 -5.56
N PRO A 496 15.26 -14.64 -4.24
CA PRO A 496 14.64 -15.87 -3.73
C PRO A 496 13.10 -15.81 -3.74
N SER A 497 12.51 -14.62 -3.86
CA SER A 497 11.09 -14.36 -3.67
C SER A 497 10.46 -13.57 -4.82
N VAL A 498 9.15 -13.68 -4.92
CA VAL A 498 8.28 -12.99 -5.88
C VAL A 498 7.16 -12.30 -5.09
N PRO A 499 6.56 -11.21 -5.59
CA PRO A 499 6.75 -10.61 -6.91
C PRO A 499 8.04 -9.79 -7.07
N ILE A 500 8.53 -9.71 -8.31
CA ILE A 500 9.66 -8.85 -8.73
C ILE A 500 9.13 -7.76 -9.66
N TYR A 501 9.44 -6.51 -9.35
CA TYR A 501 9.03 -5.33 -10.10
C TYR A 501 10.24 -4.75 -10.83
N VAL A 502 10.25 -4.82 -12.15
CA VAL A 502 11.40 -4.42 -12.97
C VAL A 502 11.05 -3.17 -13.75
N THR A 503 11.78 -2.08 -13.54
CA THR A 503 11.63 -0.81 -14.25
C THR A 503 12.79 -0.61 -15.22
N PHE A 504 12.48 -0.32 -16.47
CA PHE A 504 13.40 0.16 -17.50
C PHE A 504 13.15 1.65 -17.68
N SER A 505 14.10 2.48 -17.23
CA SER A 505 14.05 3.93 -17.37
C SER A 505 14.91 4.34 -18.56
N LEU A 506 14.34 5.01 -19.56
CA LEU A 506 15.03 5.42 -20.78
C LEU A 506 14.94 6.93 -21.00
N LEU A 507 16.04 7.52 -21.48
CA LEU A 507 16.11 8.91 -21.92
C LEU A 507 16.99 9.01 -23.16
N PHE A 508 16.51 9.71 -24.18
CA PHE A 508 17.23 9.90 -25.45
C PHE A 508 17.94 11.27 -25.41
N PRO A 509 19.25 11.34 -25.12
CA PRO A 509 19.98 12.60 -25.04
C PRO A 509 20.01 13.30 -26.41
N SER A 510 20.18 14.63 -26.40
CA SER A 510 20.46 15.38 -27.63
C SER A 510 21.79 14.94 -28.23
N SER A 511 21.77 14.68 -29.54
CA SER A 511 22.93 14.22 -30.31
C SER A 511 23.89 15.34 -30.67
#